data_AF-A0AAP8GES5-F1
#
_entry.id   AF-A0AAP8GES5-F1
#
_cell.length_a   1.000
_cell.length_b   1.000
_cell.length_c   1.000
_cell.angle_alpha   90.00
_cell.angle_beta   90.00
_cell.angle_gamma   90.00
#
_symmetry.space_group_name_H-M   'P 1'
#
loop_
_entity.id
_entity.type
_entity.pdbx_description
1 polymer ?
#
loop_
_entity_poly.entity_id
_entity_poly.type
_entity_poly.pdbx_seq_one_letter_code
_entity_poly.pdbx_strand_id
1 'polypeptide(L)'
;MIYIDKNESPVTPLDEKTMTSIISATPYNLYPDAAYEQFKEAYAKFYGLSPEQIIAGNGSDELIQKLMLIMPEGPALTLNPDFFMYQAYAAQVNREIAFVDAGSDLTFDLETILTKIDEVQPSFFIMSKPHNPSG
;
A
#
# COMPACT_ATOMS: atom_id res chain seq x y z
N MET A 1 15.28 15.02 20.11
CA MET A 1 14.10 14.14 20.17
C MET A 1 14.37 12.97 19.24
N ILE A 2 14.05 11.74 19.62
CA ILE A 2 14.23 10.54 18.78
C ILE A 2 12.84 10.13 18.27
N TYR A 3 12.70 9.90 16.96
CA TYR A 3 11.45 9.51 16.31
C TYR A 3 11.64 8.13 15.68
N ILE A 4 10.91 7.12 16.17
CA ILE A 4 11.03 5.70 15.78
C ILE A 4 9.69 4.95 15.90
N ASP A 5 8.58 5.67 15.78
CA ASP A 5 7.21 5.19 16.06
C ASP A 5 6.33 5.01 14.82
N LYS A 6 6.78 5.47 13.64
CA LYS A 6 5.96 5.52 12.41
C LYS A 6 6.62 4.90 11.17
N ASN A 7 7.70 4.16 11.35
CA ASN A 7 8.51 3.61 10.24
C ASN A 7 9.06 4.68 9.27
N GLU A 8 9.22 5.93 9.72
CA GLU A 8 9.90 6.97 8.96
C GLU A 8 11.38 6.61 8.81
N SER A 9 11.94 6.79 7.61
CA SER A 9 13.36 6.53 7.38
C SER A 9 14.23 7.52 8.17
N PRO A 10 15.23 7.05 8.94
CA PRO A 10 16.18 7.94 9.61
C PRO A 10 17.21 8.55 8.63
N VAL A 11 17.22 8.11 7.37
CA VAL A 11 18.12 8.57 6.31
C VAL A 11 17.32 9.33 5.26
N THR A 12 17.84 10.49 4.86
CA THR A 12 17.29 11.29 3.77
C THR A 12 17.47 10.57 2.43
N PRO A 13 16.44 10.51 1.57
CA PRO A 13 16.53 9.76 0.31
C PRO A 13 17.53 10.35 -0.69
N LEU A 14 17.77 11.68 -0.62
CA LEU A 14 18.68 12.42 -1.48
C LEU A 14 19.46 13.44 -0.66
N ASP A 15 20.64 13.83 -1.13
CA ASP A 15 21.38 14.94 -0.54
C ASP A 15 20.67 16.29 -0.80
N GLU A 16 20.97 17.28 0.04
CA GLU A 16 20.33 18.60 0.01
C GLU A 16 20.47 19.31 -1.35
N LYS A 17 21.64 19.17 -2.00
CA LYS A 17 21.90 19.81 -3.29
C LYS A 17 21.02 19.20 -4.38
N THR A 18 20.92 17.87 -4.41
CA THR A 18 20.05 17.16 -5.35
C THR A 18 18.57 17.50 -5.11
N MET A 19 18.12 17.49 -3.85
CA MET A 19 16.75 17.85 -3.48
C MET A 19 16.41 19.28 -3.93
N THR A 20 17.28 20.24 -3.64
CA THR A 20 17.10 21.66 -4.01
C THR A 20 17.03 21.84 -5.51
N SER A 21 17.88 21.12 -6.26
CA SER A 21 17.87 21.15 -7.72
C SER A 21 16.55 20.63 -8.30
N ILE A 22 16.01 19.52 -7.79
CA ILE A 22 14.73 18.96 -8.24
C ILE A 22 13.60 19.94 -7.94
N ILE A 23 13.58 20.47 -6.72
CA ILE A 23 12.53 21.40 -6.29
C ILE A 23 12.54 22.66 -7.18
N SER A 24 13.71 23.25 -7.39
CA SER A 24 13.86 24.48 -8.18
C SER A 24 13.47 24.30 -9.65
N ALA A 25 13.61 23.08 -10.19
CA ALA A 25 13.28 22.76 -11.58
C ALA A 25 11.81 22.36 -11.78
N THR A 26 11.04 22.13 -10.70
CA THR A 26 9.66 21.63 -10.81
C THR A 26 8.67 22.78 -11.05
N PRO A 27 7.86 22.75 -12.14
CA PRO A 27 6.89 23.81 -12.42
C PRO A 27 5.59 23.61 -11.62
N TYR A 28 5.60 23.98 -10.34
CA TYR A 28 4.46 23.77 -9.41
C TYR A 28 3.16 24.50 -9.76
N ASN A 29 3.22 25.46 -10.69
CA ASN A 29 2.06 26.20 -11.17
C ASN A 29 1.32 25.50 -12.33
N LEU A 30 1.79 24.33 -12.77
CA LEU A 30 1.23 23.55 -13.87
C LEU A 30 0.79 22.16 -13.39
N TYR A 31 -0.17 21.56 -14.07
CA TYR A 31 -0.52 20.15 -13.86
C TYR A 31 0.65 19.25 -14.28
N PRO A 32 0.94 18.17 -13.53
CA PRO A 32 2.14 17.36 -13.72
C PRO A 32 1.99 16.26 -14.78
N ASP A 33 1.16 16.45 -15.81
CA ASP A 33 0.80 15.38 -16.77
C ASP A 33 2.03 14.72 -17.43
N ALA A 34 2.99 15.53 -17.88
CA ALA A 34 4.23 15.01 -18.46
C ALA A 34 5.10 14.28 -17.41
N ALA A 35 5.13 14.77 -16.17
CA ALA A 35 5.87 14.13 -15.09
C ALA A 35 5.23 12.80 -14.66
N TYR A 36 3.90 12.70 -14.74
CA TYR A 36 3.14 11.47 -14.47
C TYR A 36 3.48 10.36 -15.48
N GLU A 37 3.53 10.68 -16.77
CA GLU A 37 3.93 9.68 -17.78
C GLU A 37 5.40 9.29 -17.64
N GLN A 38 6.30 10.24 -17.38
CA GLN A 38 7.71 9.94 -17.09
C GLN A 38 7.88 9.04 -15.86
N PHE A 39 7.10 9.27 -14.80
CA PHE A 39 7.07 8.43 -13.61
C PHE A 39 6.69 6.99 -13.96
N LYS A 40 5.59 6.81 -14.72
CA LYS A 40 5.12 5.49 -15.14
C LYS A 40 6.17 4.77 -15.98
N GLU A 41 6.78 5.43 -16.96
CA GLU A 41 7.84 4.87 -17.80
C GLU A 41 9.06 4.44 -16.97
N ALA A 42 9.50 5.28 -16.04
CA ALA A 42 10.67 4.99 -15.19
C ALA A 42 10.43 3.76 -14.30
N TYR A 43 9.26 3.70 -13.64
CA TYR A 43 8.88 2.56 -12.79
C TYR A 43 8.67 1.29 -13.61
N ALA A 44 7.97 1.38 -14.73
CA ALA A 44 7.77 0.26 -15.65
C ALA A 44 9.11 -0.34 -16.09
N LYS A 45 10.07 0.50 -16.48
CA LYS A 45 11.42 0.06 -16.84
C LYS A 45 12.15 -0.61 -15.66
N PHE A 46 12.07 -0.05 -14.46
CA PHE A 46 12.74 -0.58 -13.28
C PHE A 46 12.22 -1.98 -12.90
N TYR A 47 10.91 -2.20 -12.99
CA TYR A 47 10.27 -3.47 -12.63
C TYR A 47 10.09 -4.44 -13.80
N GLY A 48 10.43 -4.05 -15.04
CA GLY A 48 10.22 -4.88 -16.23
C GLY A 48 8.74 -5.05 -16.61
N LEU A 49 7.93 -4.01 -16.40
CA LEU A 49 6.49 -3.95 -16.68
C LEU A 49 6.20 -3.00 -17.84
N SER A 50 4.94 -2.96 -18.30
CA SER A 50 4.48 -1.89 -19.20
C SER A 50 3.99 -0.67 -18.41
N PRO A 51 4.07 0.57 -18.96
CA PRO A 51 3.55 1.77 -18.31
C PRO A 51 2.06 1.70 -17.96
N GLU A 52 1.27 0.93 -18.71
CA GLU A 52 -0.16 0.71 -18.47
C GLU A 52 -0.44 -0.10 -17.20
N GLN A 53 0.56 -0.82 -16.69
CA GLN A 53 0.48 -1.56 -15.43
C GLN A 53 0.86 -0.70 -14.21
N ILE A 54 1.22 0.57 -14.41
CA ILE A 54 1.65 1.49 -13.36
C ILE A 54 0.60 2.59 -13.17
N ILE A 55 0.23 2.80 -11.90
CA ILE A 55 -0.59 3.92 -11.46
C ILE A 55 0.16 4.69 -10.36
N ALA A 56 0.13 6.02 -10.41
CA ALA A 56 0.60 6.84 -9.30
C ALA A 56 -0.58 7.21 -8.39
N GLY A 57 -0.34 7.22 -7.08
CA GLY A 57 -1.26 7.75 -6.07
C GLY A 57 -0.51 8.63 -5.09
N ASN A 58 -1.23 9.38 -4.26
CA ASN A 58 -0.65 10.22 -3.20
C ASN A 58 -0.29 9.36 -1.98
N GLY A 59 0.63 8.43 -2.19
CA GLY A 59 0.97 7.37 -1.23
C GLY A 59 0.11 6.11 -1.40
N SER A 60 0.59 5.00 -0.83
CA SER A 60 -0.11 3.71 -0.87
C SER A 60 -1.46 3.77 -0.15
N ASP A 61 -1.57 4.61 0.88
CA ASP A 61 -2.80 4.83 1.65
C ASP A 61 -4.00 5.21 0.76
N GLU A 62 -3.82 6.16 -0.16
CA GLU A 62 -4.88 6.54 -1.11
C GLU A 62 -5.25 5.36 -2.01
N LEU A 63 -4.25 4.63 -2.54
CA LEU A 63 -4.50 3.51 -3.44
C LEU A 63 -5.22 2.36 -2.73
N ILE A 64 -4.86 2.05 -1.48
CA ILE A 64 -5.53 1.04 -0.67
C ILE A 64 -6.98 1.48 -0.39
N GLN A 65 -7.22 2.74 -0.02
CA GLN A 65 -8.58 3.25 0.16
C GLN A 65 -9.41 3.12 -1.13
N LYS A 66 -8.82 3.44 -2.29
CA LYS A 66 -9.49 3.24 -3.58
C LYS A 66 -9.76 1.76 -3.86
N LEU A 67 -8.84 0.85 -3.53
CA LEU A 67 -9.09 -0.60 -3.66
C LEU A 67 -10.32 -1.03 -2.85
N MET A 68 -10.47 -0.53 -1.63
CA MET A 68 -11.66 -0.80 -0.81
C MET A 68 -12.95 -0.35 -1.49
N LEU A 69 -12.92 0.72 -2.29
CA LEU A 69 -14.07 1.25 -3.03
C LEU A 69 -14.37 0.51 -4.33
N ILE A 70 -13.33 0.17 -5.12
CA ILE A 70 -13.51 -0.28 -6.51
C ILE A 70 -13.56 -1.79 -6.68
N MET A 71 -13.03 -2.55 -5.71
CA MET A 71 -13.10 -4.01 -5.78
C MET A 71 -14.56 -4.48 -5.72
N PRO A 72 -14.90 -5.65 -6.30
CA PRO A 72 -16.27 -6.17 -6.31
C PRO A 72 -16.92 -6.15 -4.93
N GLU A 73 -18.26 -6.07 -4.87
CA GLU A 73 -18.99 -6.12 -3.60
C GLU A 73 -18.71 -7.41 -2.81
N GLY A 74 -18.84 -7.34 -1.49
CA GLY A 74 -18.54 -8.43 -0.56
C GLY A 74 -17.46 -8.06 0.46
N PRO A 75 -17.17 -8.94 1.44
CA PRO A 75 -16.19 -8.65 2.46
C PRO A 75 -14.77 -8.64 1.88
N ALA A 76 -13.87 -7.87 2.49
CA ALA A 76 -12.43 -8.05 2.35
C ALA A 76 -11.94 -9.08 3.36
N LEU A 77 -10.80 -9.73 3.10
CA LEU A 77 -10.09 -10.57 4.07
C LEU A 77 -8.67 -10.04 4.24
N THR A 78 -8.20 -9.96 5.49
CA THR A 78 -6.82 -9.61 5.81
C THR A 78 -6.29 -10.44 6.98
N LEU A 79 -5.05 -10.19 7.38
CA LEU A 79 -4.39 -10.86 8.51
C LEU A 79 -4.60 -10.06 9.81
N ASN A 80 -4.53 -10.72 10.96
CA ASN A 80 -4.61 -10.08 12.28
C ASN A 80 -3.48 -10.57 13.21
N PRO A 81 -2.56 -9.69 13.64
CA PRO A 81 -2.43 -8.28 13.24
C PRO A 81 -1.87 -8.15 11.81
N ASP A 82 -2.17 -7.05 11.13
CA ASP A 82 -1.51 -6.58 9.90
C ASP A 82 -1.57 -5.02 9.90
N PHE A 83 -1.31 -4.38 8.76
CA PHE A 83 -1.33 -2.94 8.61
C PHE A 83 -2.73 -2.38 8.94
N PHE A 84 -2.81 -1.73 10.11
CA PHE A 84 -4.06 -1.25 10.72
C PHE A 84 -4.93 -0.42 9.76
N MET A 85 -4.32 0.32 8.83
CA MET A 85 -5.07 1.16 7.91
C MET A 85 -5.99 0.37 6.98
N TYR A 86 -5.77 -0.92 6.73
CA TYR A 86 -6.73 -1.76 5.99
C TYR A 86 -8.12 -1.74 6.65
N GLN A 87 -8.18 -1.91 7.97
CA GLN A 87 -9.43 -1.85 8.72
C GLN A 87 -10.01 -0.41 8.74
N ALA A 88 -9.15 0.60 8.89
CA ALA A 88 -9.59 1.99 8.89
C ALA A 88 -10.22 2.40 7.55
N TYR A 89 -9.64 2.00 6.42
CA TYR A 89 -10.19 2.29 5.09
C TYR A 89 -11.44 1.49 4.78
N ALA A 90 -11.51 0.23 5.21
CA ALA A 90 -12.73 -0.56 5.09
C ALA A 90 -13.90 0.11 5.84
N ALA A 91 -13.66 0.58 7.07
CA ALA A 91 -14.66 1.28 7.87
C ALA A 91 -15.13 2.60 7.23
N GLN A 92 -14.22 3.39 6.63
CA GLN A 92 -14.57 4.65 5.96
C GLN A 92 -15.59 4.48 4.83
N VAL A 93 -15.64 3.29 4.22
CA VAL A 93 -16.50 2.98 3.06
C VAL A 93 -17.55 1.92 3.38
N ASN A 94 -17.75 1.59 4.66
CA ASN A 94 -18.66 0.55 5.16
C ASN A 94 -18.43 -0.83 4.50
N ARG A 95 -17.18 -1.17 4.21
CA ARG A 95 -16.76 -2.48 3.73
C ARG A 95 -16.59 -3.42 4.92
N GLU A 96 -17.28 -4.56 4.89
CA GLU A 96 -17.03 -5.64 5.85
C GLU A 96 -15.62 -6.20 5.69
N ILE A 97 -14.96 -6.52 6.79
CA ILE A 97 -13.60 -7.09 6.78
C ILE A 97 -13.52 -8.26 7.75
N ALA A 98 -13.08 -9.40 7.23
CA ALA A 98 -12.78 -10.60 7.98
C ALA A 98 -11.27 -10.71 8.23
N PHE A 99 -10.90 -11.55 9.20
CA PHE A 99 -9.51 -11.70 9.64
C PHE A 99 -9.09 -13.16 9.70
N VAL A 100 -7.80 -13.41 9.45
CA VAL A 100 -7.07 -14.62 9.84
C VAL A 100 -6.14 -14.25 10.98
N ASP A 101 -6.39 -14.83 12.16
CA ASP A 101 -5.54 -14.58 13.32
C ASP A 101 -4.18 -15.28 13.17
N ALA A 102 -3.13 -14.58 13.57
CA ALA A 102 -1.80 -15.15 13.66
C ALA A 102 -1.72 -16.23 14.73
N GLY A 103 -0.77 -17.15 14.58
CA GLY A 103 -0.33 -18.03 15.65
C GLY A 103 0.23 -17.25 16.85
N SER A 104 0.45 -17.94 17.97
CA SER A 104 1.03 -17.33 19.18
C SER A 104 2.43 -16.74 18.98
N ASP A 105 3.12 -17.15 17.92
CA ASP A 105 4.44 -16.68 17.50
C ASP A 105 4.39 -15.62 16.36
N LEU A 106 3.19 -15.07 16.08
CA LEU A 106 2.93 -14.12 15.00
C LEU A 106 3.17 -14.67 13.58
N THR A 107 3.23 -15.99 13.42
CA THR A 107 3.28 -16.62 12.10
C THR A 107 1.88 -16.84 11.53
N PHE A 108 1.78 -16.91 10.21
CA PHE A 108 0.55 -17.23 9.51
C PHE A 108 0.70 -18.54 8.75
N ASP A 109 -0.25 -19.45 8.98
CA ASP A 109 -0.34 -20.72 8.29
C ASP A 109 -1.15 -20.59 6.99
N LEU A 110 -0.58 -21.09 5.89
CA LEU A 110 -1.19 -20.95 4.56
C LEU A 110 -2.51 -21.70 4.46
N GLU A 111 -2.60 -22.92 5.02
CA GLU A 111 -3.82 -23.73 4.98
C GLU A 111 -4.96 -23.06 5.76
N THR A 112 -4.64 -22.43 6.88
CA THR A 112 -5.57 -21.62 7.66
C THR A 112 -6.08 -20.41 6.86
N ILE A 113 -5.20 -19.71 6.13
CA ILE A 113 -5.62 -18.61 5.25
C ILE A 113 -6.53 -19.11 4.14
N LEU A 114 -6.16 -20.19 3.45
CA LEU A 114 -6.95 -20.76 2.35
C LEU A 114 -8.32 -21.23 2.83
N THR A 115 -8.39 -21.93 3.97
CA THR A 115 -9.64 -22.31 4.61
C THR A 115 -10.52 -21.09 4.88
N LYS A 116 -9.92 -20.00 5.37
CA LYS A 116 -10.69 -18.77 5.65
C LYS A 116 -11.21 -18.10 4.38
N ILE A 117 -10.42 -18.11 3.30
CA ILE A 117 -10.86 -17.63 1.99
C ILE A 117 -12.06 -18.46 1.52
N ASP A 118 -12.01 -19.78 1.66
CA ASP A 118 -13.10 -20.67 1.25
C ASP A 118 -14.37 -20.45 2.08
N GLU A 119 -14.24 -20.21 3.40
CA GLU A 119 -15.38 -19.92 4.29
C GLU A 119 -16.01 -18.54 4.04
N VAL A 120 -15.19 -17.51 3.91
CA VAL A 120 -15.65 -16.10 3.82
C VAL A 120 -16.07 -15.72 2.41
N GLN A 121 -15.49 -16.37 1.39
CA GLN A 121 -15.62 -15.99 -0.02
C GLN A 121 -15.37 -14.48 -0.22
N PRO A 122 -14.20 -13.95 0.22
CA PRO A 122 -13.96 -12.52 0.17
C PRO A 122 -13.85 -12.03 -1.28
N SER A 123 -14.32 -10.82 -1.51
CA SER A 123 -14.16 -10.12 -2.80
C SER A 123 -12.68 -9.90 -3.14
N PHE A 124 -11.83 -9.76 -2.12
CA PHE A 124 -10.38 -9.74 -2.25
C PHE A 124 -9.68 -10.02 -0.92
N PHE A 125 -8.45 -10.50 -1.01
CA PHE A 125 -7.53 -10.69 0.10
C PHE A 125 -6.39 -9.66 0.02
N ILE A 126 -6.05 -9.04 1.13
CA ILE A 126 -4.97 -8.04 1.23
C ILE A 126 -4.08 -8.33 2.44
N MET A 127 -2.76 -8.25 2.25
CA MET A 127 -1.75 -8.41 3.30
C MET A 127 -0.52 -7.54 3.02
N SER A 128 0.22 -7.17 4.07
CA SER A 128 1.54 -6.53 3.90
C SER A 128 2.66 -7.57 3.71
N LYS A 129 3.63 -7.26 2.83
CA LYS A 129 4.84 -8.06 2.66
C LYS A 129 6.02 -7.16 2.20
N PRO A 130 7.08 -6.96 3.02
CA PRO A 130 7.27 -7.45 4.39
C PRO A 130 6.15 -7.05 5.35
N HIS A 131 5.96 -7.84 6.41
CA HIS A 131 4.77 -7.74 7.24
C HIS A 131 4.89 -6.60 8.26
N ASN A 132 3.82 -5.82 8.42
CA ASN A 132 3.70 -4.76 9.42
C ASN A 132 2.55 -5.17 10.36
N PRO A 133 2.81 -5.45 11.66
CA PRO A 133 3.89 -4.88 12.47
C PRO A 133 5.08 -5.81 12.80
N SER A 134 5.11 -7.07 12.35
CA SER A 134 6.14 -8.02 12.82
C SER A 134 7.53 -7.79 12.24
N GLY A 135 7.66 -7.10 11.11
CA GLY A 135 8.84 -7.16 10.24
C GLY A 135 8.88 -8.44 9.41
#